data_AF-B7P357-F1
#
_entry.id   AF-B7P357-F1
#
_cell.length_a   1.000
_cell.length_b   1.000
_cell.length_c   1.000
_cell.angle_alpha   90.00
_cell.angle_beta   90.00
_cell.angle_gamma   90.00
#
_symmetry.space_group_name_H-M   'P 1'
#
loop_
_entity.id
_entity.type
_entity.pdbx_description
1 polymer ?
#
loop_
_entity_poly.entity_id
_entity_poly.type
_entity_poly.pdbx_seq_one_letter_code
_entity_poly.pdbx_strand_id
1 'polypeptide(L)'
;MLFEDRTLIKCNFFKKANFTVTLAPGYQGIPENLLINLVMWVSLITLYSVLNRTAKNYSRMALLHNRDDQKDRHVLKKNGPDAVQYLTFQRHIIVFVLIVCLCCVGIILPIHVFGDIEGDARKFVHTTLNNMDPKAASLWVHVVFAFLFLPLGVMFMRHFSAKLHIHPEE
;
A
#
# COMPACT_ATOMS: atom_id res chain seq x y z
N MET A 1 -37.02 -61.72 -5.98
CA MET A 1 -38.00 -60.64 -6.20
C MET A 1 -37.71 -59.56 -5.16
N LEU A 2 -37.28 -58.39 -5.63
CA LEU A 2 -37.14 -57.08 -4.97
C LEU A 2 -36.24 -56.94 -3.73
N PHE A 3 -35.02 -56.43 -3.95
CA PHE A 3 -34.33 -55.56 -3.00
C PHE A 3 -33.91 -54.27 -3.73
N GLU A 4 -34.22 -53.16 -3.08
CA GLU A 4 -34.21 -51.75 -3.53
C GLU A 4 -32.84 -51.26 -4.03
N ASP A 5 -32.77 -50.73 -5.25
CA ASP A 5 -31.59 -50.05 -5.80
C ASP A 5 -31.53 -48.60 -5.30
N ARG A 6 -30.53 -48.31 -4.48
CA ARG A 6 -30.39 -47.06 -3.71
C ARG A 6 -29.19 -46.25 -4.17
N THR A 7 -28.94 -46.12 -5.48
CA THR A 7 -27.87 -45.22 -5.97
C THR A 7 -28.16 -44.61 -7.35
N LEU A 8 -28.74 -43.40 -7.39
CA LEU A 8 -28.38 -42.36 -8.38
C LEU A 8 -29.08 -41.03 -8.03
N ILE A 9 -28.55 -40.31 -7.04
CA ILE A 9 -28.86 -38.88 -6.89
C ILE A 9 -28.10 -38.16 -8.01
N LYS A 10 -28.79 -37.78 -9.09
CA LYS A 10 -28.26 -36.85 -10.10
C LYS A 10 -28.18 -35.46 -9.46
N CYS A 11 -27.02 -35.09 -8.94
CA CYS A 11 -26.74 -33.70 -8.60
C CYS A 11 -26.72 -32.86 -9.88
N ASN A 12 -27.77 -32.09 -10.12
CA ASN A 12 -27.78 -31.07 -11.15
C ASN A 12 -26.92 -29.90 -10.66
N PHE A 13 -25.61 -29.96 -10.93
CA PHE A 13 -24.71 -28.86 -10.60
C PHE A 13 -25.02 -27.71 -11.58
N PHE A 14 -25.96 -26.84 -11.19
CA PHE A 14 -26.14 -25.56 -11.84
C PHE A 14 -24.85 -24.76 -11.58
N LYS A 15 -23.89 -24.89 -12.50
CA LYS A 15 -22.71 -24.04 -12.52
C LYS A 15 -23.20 -22.66 -12.90
N LYS A 16 -23.66 -21.89 -11.91
CA LYS A 16 -23.89 -20.46 -12.06
C LYS A 16 -22.59 -19.91 -12.62
N ALA A 17 -22.62 -19.45 -13.87
CA ALA A 17 -21.52 -18.71 -14.45
C ALA A 17 -21.45 -17.38 -13.70
N ASN A 18 -20.90 -17.39 -12.48
CA ASN A 18 -20.42 -16.18 -11.87
C ASN A 18 -19.28 -15.74 -12.78
N PHE A 19 -19.50 -14.64 -13.49
CA PHE A 19 -18.48 -13.98 -14.28
C PHE A 19 -17.46 -13.38 -13.31
N THR A 20 -16.60 -14.25 -12.78
CA THR A 20 -15.49 -13.86 -11.93
C THR A 20 -14.33 -13.57 -12.87
N VAL A 21 -14.17 -12.29 -13.22
CA VAL A 21 -12.97 -11.84 -13.94
C VAL A 21 -11.79 -12.07 -13.01
N THR A 22 -11.01 -13.10 -13.28
CA THR A 22 -9.76 -13.37 -12.58
C THR A 22 -8.63 -12.81 -13.44
N LEU A 23 -8.03 -11.72 -12.99
CA LEU A 23 -6.92 -11.05 -13.66
C LEU A 23 -5.63 -11.86 -13.46
N ALA A 24 -5.47 -12.46 -12.27
CA ALA A 24 -4.32 -13.28 -11.94
C ALA A 24 -4.72 -14.46 -11.03
N PRO A 25 -5.06 -15.63 -11.59
CA PRO A 25 -5.57 -16.77 -10.80
C PRO A 25 -4.57 -17.28 -9.75
N GLY A 26 -3.26 -17.07 -9.94
CA GLY A 26 -2.20 -17.43 -8.97
C GLY A 26 -2.01 -16.45 -7.81
N TYR A 27 -2.69 -15.30 -7.81
CA TYR A 27 -2.53 -14.23 -6.82
C TYR A 27 -3.73 -14.09 -5.88
N GLN A 28 -4.59 -15.12 -5.79
CA GLN A 28 -5.65 -15.23 -4.78
C GLN A 28 -6.56 -13.98 -4.61
N GLY A 29 -6.81 -13.22 -5.68
CA GLY A 29 -7.68 -12.03 -5.61
C GLY A 29 -6.98 -10.74 -5.15
N ILE A 30 -5.67 -10.76 -4.90
CA ILE A 30 -4.89 -9.59 -4.47
C ILE A 30 -4.99 -8.44 -5.50
N PRO A 31 -4.68 -8.64 -6.80
CA PRO A 31 -4.75 -7.55 -7.78
C PRO A 31 -6.18 -7.07 -8.03
N GLU A 32 -7.17 -7.94 -7.97
CA GLU A 32 -8.58 -7.60 -8.11
C GLU A 32 -9.04 -6.67 -6.97
N ASN A 33 -8.70 -6.99 -5.72
CA ASN A 33 -9.03 -6.17 -4.57
C ASN A 33 -8.31 -4.81 -4.59
N LEU A 34 -7.03 -4.81 -4.97
CA LEU A 34 -6.25 -3.58 -5.11
C LEU A 34 -6.87 -2.65 -6.16
N LEU A 35 -7.29 -3.20 -7.30
CA LEU A 35 -7.93 -2.44 -8.37
C LEU A 35 -9.25 -1.81 -7.91
N ILE A 36 -10.10 -2.57 -7.21
CA ILE A 36 -11.38 -2.07 -6.69
C ILE A 36 -11.15 -0.93 -5.69
N ASN A 37 -10.22 -1.10 -4.75
CA ASN A 37 -9.87 -0.07 -3.78
C ASN A 37 -9.33 1.19 -4.46
N LEU A 38 -8.47 1.05 -5.47
CA LEU A 38 -7.93 2.18 -6.22
C LEU A 38 -9.02 2.93 -6.98
N VAL A 39 -9.90 2.22 -7.69
CA VAL A 39 -11.02 2.82 -8.45
C VAL A 39 -11.99 3.53 -7.51
N MET A 40 -12.34 2.91 -6.38
CA MET A 40 -13.21 3.51 -5.37
C MET A 40 -12.58 4.75 -4.75
N TRP A 41 -11.28 4.71 -4.46
CA TRP A 41 -10.58 5.87 -3.91
C TRP A 41 -10.54 7.04 -4.91
N VAL A 42 -10.23 6.78 -6.19
CA VAL A 42 -10.24 7.80 -7.24
C VAL A 42 -11.63 8.39 -7.45
N SER A 43 -12.69 7.58 -7.40
CA SER A 43 -14.07 8.06 -7.57
C SER A 43 -14.48 8.97 -6.40
N LEU A 44 -14.13 8.61 -5.16
CA LEU A 44 -14.38 9.44 -3.98
C LEU A 44 -13.60 10.76 -4.04
N ILE A 45 -12.32 10.73 -4.42
CA ILE A 45 -11.53 11.97 -4.59
C ILE A 45 -12.11 12.84 -5.69
N THR A 46 -12.55 12.26 -6.79
CA THR A 46 -13.15 12.99 -7.91
C THR A 46 -14.45 13.65 -7.46
N LEU A 47 -15.32 12.91 -6.77
CA LEU A 47 -16.57 13.42 -6.22
C LEU A 47 -16.32 14.58 -5.24
N TYR A 48 -15.44 14.37 -4.25
CA TYR A 48 -15.03 15.41 -3.30
C TYR A 48 -14.43 16.62 -4.00
N SER A 49 -13.58 16.40 -4.99
CA SER A 49 -12.95 17.47 -5.77
C SER A 49 -13.97 18.27 -6.57
N VAL A 50 -14.98 17.63 -7.18
CA VAL A 50 -16.06 18.33 -7.90
C VAL A 50 -16.88 19.17 -6.93
N LEU A 51 -17.32 18.59 -5.81
CA LEU A 51 -18.09 19.31 -4.78
C LEU A 51 -17.32 20.53 -4.25
N ASN A 52 -16.04 20.36 -3.93
CA ASN A 52 -15.20 21.43 -3.42
C ASN A 52 -14.77 22.44 -4.49
N ARG A 53 -14.61 22.03 -5.75
CA ARG A 53 -14.34 22.95 -6.86
C ARG A 53 -15.56 23.82 -7.12
N THR A 54 -16.76 23.25 -7.06
CA THR A 54 -18.02 24.01 -7.17
C THR A 54 -18.10 25.08 -6.08
N ALA A 55 -17.92 24.72 -4.80
CA ALA A 55 -17.89 25.69 -3.69
C ALA A 55 -16.79 26.75 -3.83
N LYS A 56 -15.57 26.36 -4.22
CA LYS A 56 -14.44 27.29 -4.39
C LYS A 56 -14.59 28.20 -5.61
N ASN A 57 -15.23 27.74 -6.69
CA ASN A 57 -15.46 28.55 -7.90
C ASN A 57 -16.45 29.70 -7.64
N TYR A 58 -17.43 29.52 -6.73
CA TYR A 58 -18.28 30.64 -6.27
C TYR A 58 -17.50 31.71 -5.51
N SER A 59 -16.49 31.34 -4.72
CA SER A 59 -15.71 32.28 -3.91
C SER A 59 -14.47 32.84 -4.62
N ARG A 60 -14.01 32.23 -5.73
CA ARG A 60 -12.74 32.56 -6.40
C ARG A 60 -12.83 33.70 -7.41
N MET A 61 -14.02 34.06 -7.91
CA MET A 61 -14.20 35.20 -8.82
C MET A 61 -13.82 36.56 -8.17
N ALA A 62 -13.68 36.63 -6.84
CA ALA A 62 -13.45 37.87 -6.11
C ALA A 62 -11.97 38.17 -5.72
N LEU A 63 -11.02 37.23 -5.91
CA LEU A 63 -9.71 37.31 -5.21
C LEU A 63 -8.48 36.92 -6.07
N LEU A 64 -8.56 37.04 -7.40
CA LEU A 64 -7.45 36.69 -8.28
C LEU A 64 -6.47 37.86 -8.46
N HIS A 65 -5.42 37.93 -7.63
CA HIS A 65 -4.13 38.52 -8.06
C HIS A 65 -2.85 37.98 -7.38
N ASN A 66 -2.82 37.58 -6.09
CA ASN A 66 -1.53 37.45 -5.37
C ASN A 66 -1.17 36.04 -4.79
N ARG A 67 -1.55 34.92 -5.42
CA ARG A 67 -1.66 33.62 -4.71
C ARG A 67 -0.42 32.74 -4.56
N ASP A 68 0.62 32.86 -5.38
CA ASP A 68 1.61 31.78 -5.47
C ASP A 68 2.78 31.91 -4.45
N ASP A 69 3.26 33.12 -4.13
CA ASP A 69 4.29 33.31 -3.08
C ASP A 69 3.75 33.26 -1.64
N GLN A 70 2.44 33.43 -1.44
CA GLN A 70 1.83 33.40 -0.11
C GLN A 70 1.67 31.95 0.41
N LYS A 71 1.61 30.97 -0.52
CA LYS A 71 2.13 29.60 -0.36
C LYS A 71 2.26 29.00 1.04
N ASP A 72 3.52 28.97 1.45
CA ASP A 72 3.96 28.20 2.60
C ASP A 72 3.71 28.97 3.91
N ARG A 73 3.77 30.32 3.88
CA ARG A 73 3.42 31.16 5.04
C ARG A 73 1.94 31.08 5.40
N HIS A 74 1.05 30.90 4.43
CA HIS A 74 -0.37 30.73 4.74
C HIS A 74 -0.75 29.32 5.21
N VAL A 75 0.05 28.28 4.91
CA VAL A 75 -0.19 26.93 5.43
C VAL A 75 0.10 26.89 6.94
N LEU A 76 1.20 27.50 7.38
CA LEU A 76 1.55 27.66 8.79
C LEU A 76 0.49 28.48 9.57
N LYS A 77 0.09 29.64 9.03
CA LYS A 77 -0.86 30.53 9.71
C LYS A 77 -2.32 30.01 9.76
N LYS A 78 -2.72 29.12 8.84
CA LYS A 78 -4.11 28.60 8.78
C LYS A 78 -4.32 27.25 9.45
N ASN A 79 -3.32 26.36 9.47
CA ASN A 79 -3.51 24.97 9.89
C ASN A 79 -2.92 24.65 11.27
N GLY A 80 -2.25 25.61 11.90
CA GLY A 80 -1.62 25.43 13.21
C GLY A 80 -0.32 24.61 13.16
N PRO A 81 0.45 24.63 14.26
CA PRO A 81 1.74 23.92 14.34
C PRO A 81 1.59 22.41 14.23
N ASP A 82 0.50 21.83 14.76
CA ASP A 82 0.27 20.38 14.76
C ASP A 82 0.10 19.79 13.35
N ALA A 83 -0.61 20.49 12.46
CA ALA A 83 -0.80 20.04 11.08
C ALA A 83 0.52 20.01 10.31
N VAL A 84 1.41 20.97 10.58
CA VAL A 84 2.74 21.05 9.95
C VAL A 84 3.64 19.93 10.48
N GLN A 85 3.58 19.64 11.77
CA GLN A 85 4.30 18.51 12.35
C GLN A 85 3.84 17.17 11.74
N TYR A 86 2.53 16.98 11.58
CA TYR A 86 1.98 15.78 10.92
C TYR A 86 2.45 15.62 9.47
N LEU A 87 2.29 16.67 8.65
CA LEU A 87 2.69 16.65 7.24
C LEU A 87 4.20 16.42 7.08
N THR A 88 4.99 16.99 7.99
CA THR A 88 6.43 16.77 8.03
C THR A 88 6.74 15.31 8.36
N PHE A 89 6.14 14.75 9.42
CA PHE A 89 6.32 13.35 9.80
C PHE A 89 5.96 12.38 8.66
N GLN A 90 4.81 12.62 8.02
CA GLN A 90 4.33 11.81 6.91
C GLN A 90 5.32 11.83 5.72
N ARG A 91 5.87 13.00 5.37
CA ARG A 91 6.88 13.11 4.30
C ARG A 91 8.11 12.26 4.59
N HIS A 92 8.58 12.25 5.83
CA HIS A 92 9.75 11.46 6.23
C HIS A 92 9.46 9.95 6.22
N ILE A 93 8.28 9.53 6.68
CA ILE A 93 7.86 8.12 6.57
C ILE A 93 7.83 7.68 5.11
N ILE A 94 7.28 8.48 4.20
CA ILE A 94 7.22 8.12 2.78
C ILE A 94 8.62 7.89 2.21
N VAL A 95 9.58 8.78 2.51
CA VAL A 95 10.97 8.61 2.06
C VAL A 95 11.61 7.36 2.67
N PHE A 96 11.42 7.11 3.96
CA PHE A 96 11.95 5.91 4.62
C PHE A 96 11.36 4.62 4.05
N VAL A 97 10.04 4.55 3.90
CA VAL A 97 9.33 3.39 3.32
C VAL A 97 9.76 3.17 1.88
N LEU A 98 10.01 4.22 1.10
CA LEU A 98 10.55 4.10 -0.25
C LEU A 98 11.94 3.46 -0.24
N ILE A 99 12.84 3.90 0.64
CA ILE A 99 14.19 3.32 0.76
C ILE A 99 14.10 1.84 1.13
N VAL A 100 13.31 1.49 2.16
CA VAL A 100 13.11 0.10 2.58
C VAL A 100 12.49 -0.72 1.46
N CYS A 101 11.51 -0.17 0.72
CA CYS A 101 10.89 -0.83 -0.42
C CYS A 101 11.93 -1.17 -1.51
N LEU A 102 12.81 -0.22 -1.87
CA LEU A 102 13.88 -0.47 -2.84
C LEU A 102 14.86 -1.55 -2.35
N CYS A 103 15.22 -1.56 -1.07
CA CYS A 103 16.05 -2.63 -0.49
C CYS A 103 15.34 -3.99 -0.55
N CYS A 104 14.06 -4.05 -0.19
CA CYS A 104 13.27 -5.28 -0.24
C CYS A 104 13.13 -5.81 -1.67
N VAL A 105 12.80 -4.96 -2.63
CA VAL A 105 12.66 -5.34 -4.04
C VAL A 105 14.01 -5.71 -4.66
N GLY A 106 15.10 -5.04 -4.29
CA GLY A 106 16.42 -5.28 -4.87
C GLY A 106 17.19 -6.46 -4.29
N ILE A 107 16.92 -6.84 -3.03
CA ILE A 107 17.70 -7.88 -2.32
C ILE A 107 16.80 -9.02 -1.85
N ILE A 108 15.75 -8.72 -1.08
CA ILE A 108 14.92 -9.74 -0.42
C ILE A 108 14.06 -10.50 -1.44
N LEU A 109 13.45 -9.78 -2.38
CA LEU A 109 12.58 -10.34 -3.39
C LEU A 109 13.32 -11.33 -4.32
N PRO A 110 14.51 -11.00 -4.88
CA PRO A 110 15.30 -11.98 -5.63
C PRO A 110 15.61 -13.24 -4.83
N ILE A 111 16.02 -13.10 -3.56
CA ILE A 111 16.34 -14.25 -2.70
C ILE A 111 15.13 -15.19 -2.55
N HIS A 112 13.91 -14.65 -2.41
CA HIS A 112 12.69 -15.48 -2.35
C HIS A 112 12.39 -16.18 -3.68
N VAL A 113 12.57 -15.50 -4.80
CA VAL A 113 12.32 -16.05 -6.15
C VAL A 113 13.32 -17.15 -6.51
N PHE A 114 14.52 -17.14 -5.93
CA PHE A 114 15.51 -18.23 -6.09
C PHE A 114 15.23 -19.48 -5.25
N GLY A 115 14.20 -19.47 -4.40
CA GLY A 115 13.74 -20.67 -3.71
C GLY A 115 13.08 -21.66 -4.67
N ASP A 116 13.22 -22.96 -4.38
CA ASP A 116 12.80 -24.06 -5.27
C ASP A 116 11.59 -24.86 -4.74
N ILE A 117 10.89 -24.35 -3.71
CA ILE A 117 9.76 -25.08 -3.10
C ILE A 117 8.49 -24.98 -3.95
N GLU A 118 8.20 -23.80 -4.52
CA GLU A 118 6.98 -23.57 -5.29
C GLU A 118 7.24 -23.79 -6.79
N GLY A 119 6.73 -24.90 -7.33
CA GLY A 119 6.90 -25.24 -8.76
C GLY A 119 6.09 -24.38 -9.75
N ASP A 120 5.20 -23.49 -9.26
CA ASP A 120 4.42 -22.59 -10.11
C ASP A 120 4.88 -21.13 -9.97
N ALA A 121 5.65 -20.67 -10.96
CA ALA A 121 6.20 -19.32 -11.05
C ALA A 121 5.13 -18.21 -11.12
N ARG A 122 3.86 -18.54 -11.40
CA ARG A 122 2.78 -17.56 -11.53
C ARG A 122 2.01 -17.33 -10.23
N LYS A 123 2.39 -17.99 -9.13
CA LYS A 123 1.75 -17.81 -7.84
C LYS A 123 2.46 -16.75 -7.00
N PHE A 124 1.67 -16.02 -6.22
CA PHE A 124 2.19 -15.04 -5.27
C PHE A 124 3.21 -15.66 -4.30
N VAL A 125 2.97 -16.91 -3.88
CA VAL A 125 3.81 -17.67 -2.95
C VAL A 125 5.27 -17.74 -3.41
N HIS A 126 5.53 -17.77 -4.72
CA HIS A 126 6.88 -17.79 -5.31
C HIS A 126 7.75 -16.58 -4.93
N THR A 127 7.13 -15.45 -4.56
CA THR A 127 7.82 -14.21 -4.17
C THR A 127 7.93 -14.00 -2.66
N THR A 128 7.50 -15.00 -1.87
CA THR A 128 7.41 -14.92 -0.42
C THR A 128 8.39 -15.88 0.26
N LEU A 129 8.57 -15.73 1.57
CA LEU A 129 9.41 -16.60 2.39
C LEU A 129 9.05 -18.09 2.23
N ASN A 130 7.78 -18.39 1.93
CA ASN A 130 7.28 -19.76 1.77
C ASN A 130 7.90 -20.52 0.58
N ASN A 131 8.58 -19.83 -0.35
CA ASN A 131 9.26 -20.46 -1.47
C ASN A 131 10.66 -21.01 -1.10
N MET A 132 11.16 -20.78 0.12
CA MET A 132 12.55 -21.10 0.50
C MET A 132 12.64 -22.25 1.52
N ASP A 133 13.64 -23.13 1.36
CA ASP A 133 13.92 -24.22 2.31
C ASP A 133 14.17 -23.66 3.72
N PRO A 134 13.43 -24.11 4.76
CA PRO A 134 13.68 -23.74 6.15
C PRO A 134 15.12 -23.94 6.64
N LYS A 135 15.91 -24.79 5.97
CA LYS A 135 17.32 -25.05 6.29
C LYS A 135 18.30 -24.18 5.50
N ALA A 136 17.84 -23.37 4.55
CA ALA A 136 18.71 -22.56 3.71
C ALA A 136 19.36 -21.41 4.48
N ALA A 137 20.66 -21.20 4.27
CA ALA A 137 21.42 -20.11 4.89
C ALA A 137 20.90 -18.71 4.47
N SER A 138 20.30 -18.59 3.28
CA SER A 138 19.71 -17.35 2.75
C SER A 138 18.55 -16.81 3.60
N LEU A 139 17.89 -17.65 4.42
CA LEU A 139 16.85 -17.21 5.35
C LEU A 139 17.36 -16.21 6.39
N TRP A 140 18.62 -16.38 6.82
CA TRP A 140 19.23 -15.46 7.78
C TRP A 140 19.41 -14.05 7.22
N VAL A 141 19.55 -13.89 5.90
CA VAL A 141 19.63 -12.56 5.27
C VAL A 141 18.33 -11.79 5.54
N HIS A 142 17.16 -12.41 5.29
CA HIS A 142 15.86 -11.79 5.57
C HIS A 142 15.73 -11.39 7.04
N VAL A 143 16.09 -12.29 7.96
CA VAL A 143 16.02 -12.06 9.41
C VAL A 143 16.89 -10.87 9.82
N VAL A 144 18.14 -10.82 9.37
CA VAL A 144 19.06 -9.72 9.67
C VAL A 144 18.53 -8.38 9.16
N PHE A 145 18.02 -8.32 7.93
CA PHE A 145 17.43 -7.10 7.37
C PHE A 145 16.18 -6.65 8.15
N ALA A 146 15.30 -7.58 8.55
CA ALA A 146 14.12 -7.25 9.36
C ALA A 146 14.50 -6.65 10.71
N PHE A 147 15.51 -7.22 11.39
CA PHE A 147 16.04 -6.67 12.64
C PHE A 147 16.76 -5.33 12.44
N LEU A 148 17.35 -5.09 11.28
CA LEU A 148 18.07 -3.85 10.96
C LEU A 148 17.14 -2.69 10.58
N PHE A 149 16.02 -2.96 9.90
CA PHE A 149 15.08 -1.91 9.46
C PHE A 149 14.42 -1.17 10.63
N LEU A 150 14.17 -1.84 11.76
CA LEU A 150 13.57 -1.22 12.94
C LEU A 150 14.48 -0.13 13.56
N PRO A 151 15.72 -0.43 14.00
CA PRO A 151 16.61 0.59 14.54
C PRO A 151 16.97 1.64 13.50
N LEU A 152 17.12 1.27 12.22
CA LEU A 152 17.32 2.23 11.13
C LEU A 152 16.15 3.21 11.03
N GLY A 153 14.92 2.72 11.11
CA GLY A 153 13.71 3.56 11.13
C GLY A 153 13.67 4.50 12.33
N VAL A 154 13.98 4.00 13.53
CA VAL A 154 14.05 4.84 14.74
C VAL A 154 15.14 5.91 14.62
N MET A 155 16.33 5.56 14.14
CA MET A 155 17.42 6.51 13.94
C MET A 155 17.09 7.57 12.88
N PHE A 156 16.53 7.14 11.74
CA PHE A 156 16.11 8.04 10.67
C PHE A 156 15.08 9.03 11.19
N MET A 157 14.00 8.53 11.81
CA MET A 157 12.95 9.39 12.35
C MET A 157 13.46 10.33 13.45
N ARG A 158 14.37 9.87 14.32
CA ARG A 158 15.00 10.72 15.35
C ARG A 158 15.89 11.80 14.76
N HIS A 159 16.73 11.47 13.78
CA HIS A 159 17.62 12.44 13.13
C HIS A 159 16.84 13.60 12.50
N PHE A 160 15.72 13.29 11.85
CA PHE A 160 14.90 14.30 11.20
C PHE A 160 13.96 15.03 12.18
N SER A 161 13.46 14.35 13.21
CA SER A 161 12.70 15.01 14.28
C SER A 161 13.53 16.02 15.04
N ALA A 162 14.82 15.74 15.29
CA ALA A 162 15.73 16.66 15.98
C ALA A 162 16.07 17.92 15.15
N LYS A 163 15.99 17.83 13.81
CA LYS A 163 16.17 18.97 12.90
C LYS A 163 14.91 19.82 12.76
N LEU A 164 13.77 19.36 13.27
CA LEU A 164 12.49 20.07 13.23
C LEU A 164 12.31 20.96 14.48
N HIS A 165 13.28 21.82 14.77
CA HIS A 165 13.09 22.88 15.75
C HIS A 165 12.14 23.93 15.16
N ILE A 166 10.86 23.78 15.47
CA ILE A 166 9.84 24.81 15.24
C ILE A 166 10.13 25.90 16.28
N HIS A 167 10.63 27.05 15.84
CA HIS A 167 10.71 28.22 16.73
C HIS A 167 9.28 28.54 17.20
N PRO A 168 9.00 28.53 18.52
CA PRO A 168 7.79 29.16 19.01
C PRO A 168 7.91 30.64 18.66
N GLU A 169 6.96 31.14 17.86
CA GLU A 169 6.83 32.58 17.65
C GLU A 169 6.42 33.18 19.01
N GLU A 170 7.32 33.96 19.61
CA GLU A 170 7.05 34.83 20.76
C GLU A 170 6.16 36.02 20.37
#